data_AF-A0A538ITY9-F1
#
_entry.id   AF-A0A538ITY9-F1
#
_cell.length_a   1.000
_cell.length_b   1.000
_cell.length_c   1.000
_cell.angle_alpha   90.00
_cell.angle_beta   90.00
_cell.angle_gamma   90.00
#
_symmetry.space_group_name_H-M   'P 1'
#
loop_
_entity.id
_entity.type
_entity.pdbx_description
1 polymer ?
#
loop_
_entity_poly.entity_id
_entity_poly.type
_entity_poly.pdbx_seq_one_letter_code
_entity_poly.pdbx_strand_id
1 'polypeptide(L)'
;MRAEQMLIDPEAPTFDARALNWRFVTPSEPTGMLLLPAENERISWAVTPFETAGALAEAFRSGPYPGVAIPDLHRWARIADIDAVTLLGAAAGSLAAGGWLYAGFANPWYPLRSGRGSLRLGKALAVLRRQGLTSPDVYLVFPDQRRPAYLLPRDGRLELEFFLQRFFLPYADGDGARARVTRATLPSARRAALGVPHRLRVALAPAFAVVSGRPS
;
A
#
# COMPACT_ATOMS: atom_id res chain seq x y z
N MET A 1 -11.46 7.34 -46.43
CA MET A 1 -11.68 7.11 -44.99
C MET A 1 -11.12 5.75 -44.62
N ARG A 2 -9.96 5.70 -43.95
CA ARG A 2 -9.51 4.52 -43.20
C ARG A 2 -8.96 5.02 -41.86
N ALA A 3 -9.65 4.65 -40.80
CA ALA A 3 -9.41 5.05 -39.42
C ALA A 3 -8.48 4.03 -38.75
N GLU A 4 -7.20 3.99 -39.15
CA GLU A 4 -6.24 3.01 -38.62
C GLU A 4 -4.87 3.64 -38.30
N GLN A 5 -4.87 4.87 -37.82
CA GLN A 5 -3.71 5.46 -37.15
C GLN A 5 -4.17 6.22 -35.90
N MET A 6 -4.78 5.49 -34.95
CA MET A 6 -4.70 5.92 -33.56
C MET A 6 -3.26 5.70 -33.12
N LEU A 7 -2.49 6.79 -33.16
CA LEU A 7 -1.22 6.93 -32.45
C LEU A 7 -1.40 6.41 -31.02
N ILE A 8 -0.90 5.21 -30.75
CA ILE A 8 -0.54 4.82 -29.39
C ILE A 8 0.77 5.54 -29.14
N ASP A 9 0.68 6.69 -28.46
CA ASP A 9 1.84 7.39 -27.93
C ASP A 9 2.60 6.40 -27.04
N PRO A 10 3.85 6.00 -27.39
CA PRO A 10 4.64 5.06 -26.59
C PRO A 10 5.02 5.63 -25.21
N GLU A 11 4.78 6.92 -24.96
CA GLU A 11 4.99 7.59 -23.67
C GLU A 11 3.68 7.85 -22.89
N ALA A 12 2.51 7.48 -23.41
CA ALA A 12 1.29 7.57 -22.60
C ALA A 12 1.49 6.70 -21.34
N PRO A 13 1.48 7.29 -20.12
CA PRO A 13 1.75 6.53 -18.92
C PRO A 13 0.67 5.45 -18.79
N THR A 14 1.04 4.21 -19.08
CA THR A 14 0.18 3.03 -18.93
C THR A 14 -0.42 3.09 -17.53
N PHE A 15 -1.74 3.31 -17.45
CA PHE A 15 -2.46 3.31 -16.19
C PHE A 15 -2.31 1.93 -15.57
N ASP A 16 -1.48 1.82 -14.53
CA ASP A 16 -1.34 0.57 -13.80
C ASP A 16 -2.66 0.33 -13.06
N ALA A 17 -3.42 -0.69 -13.46
CA ALA A 17 -4.74 -0.99 -12.89
C ALA A 17 -4.71 -1.31 -11.38
N ARG A 18 -3.52 -1.45 -10.79
CA ARG A 18 -3.29 -1.65 -9.35
C ARG A 18 -3.21 -0.34 -8.56
N ALA A 19 -3.07 0.78 -9.26
CA ALA A 19 -3.15 2.11 -8.66
C ALA A 19 -4.51 2.27 -7.96
N LEU A 20 -4.50 2.88 -6.78
CA LEU A 20 -5.70 3.22 -6.01
C LEU A 20 -6.49 2.03 -5.42
N ASN A 21 -5.90 0.84 -5.33
CA ASN A 21 -6.57 -0.32 -4.71
C ASN A 21 -6.97 -0.12 -3.25
N TRP A 22 -6.39 0.87 -2.57
CA TRP A 22 -6.81 1.28 -1.23
C TRP A 22 -8.27 1.71 -1.16
N ARG A 23 -8.86 2.21 -2.27
CA ARG A 23 -10.26 2.66 -2.34
C ARG A 23 -11.26 1.56 -1.99
N PHE A 24 -10.90 0.29 -2.21
CA PHE A 24 -11.77 -0.85 -1.93
C PHE A 24 -11.83 -1.25 -0.45
N VAL A 25 -10.92 -0.73 0.38
CA VAL A 25 -10.85 -1.07 1.81
C VAL A 25 -11.07 0.14 2.73
N THR A 26 -11.32 1.31 2.14
CA THR A 26 -11.64 2.55 2.87
C THR A 26 -13.14 2.82 2.81
N PRO A 27 -13.72 3.47 3.84
CA PRO A 27 -15.18 3.61 3.95
C PRO A 27 -15.79 4.57 2.92
N SER A 28 -15.01 5.52 2.38
CA SER A 28 -15.48 6.52 1.42
C SER A 28 -14.31 7.18 0.67
N GLU A 29 -14.63 8.01 -0.32
CA GLU A 29 -13.68 8.82 -1.10
C GLU A 29 -14.03 10.32 -0.99
N PRO A 30 -13.75 10.94 0.17
CA PRO A 30 -14.18 12.31 0.41
C PRO A 30 -13.34 13.30 -0.41
N THR A 31 -14.00 14.27 -1.04
CA THR A 31 -13.34 15.39 -1.72
C THR A 31 -12.36 16.10 -0.77
N GLY A 32 -11.17 16.43 -1.26
CA GLY A 32 -10.15 17.11 -0.46
C GLY A 32 -9.40 16.21 0.51
N MET A 33 -9.52 14.87 0.42
CA MET A 33 -8.62 13.96 1.15
C MET A 33 -7.14 14.21 0.79
N LEU A 34 -6.24 13.92 1.71
CA LEU A 34 -4.80 13.90 1.43
C LEU A 34 -4.43 12.57 0.78
N LEU A 35 -3.89 12.62 -0.43
CA LEU A 35 -3.31 11.46 -1.11
C LEU A 35 -1.79 11.65 -1.18
N LEU A 36 -1.06 10.69 -0.59
CA LEU A 36 0.37 10.52 -0.76
C LEU A 36 0.60 9.35 -1.72
N PRO A 37 0.61 9.60 -3.05
CA PRO A 37 0.52 8.55 -4.04
C PRO A 37 1.70 7.57 -4.02
N ALA A 38 1.41 6.30 -4.28
CA ALA A 38 2.41 5.34 -4.72
C ALA A 38 2.60 5.46 -6.24
N GLU A 39 3.86 5.66 -6.64
CA GLU A 39 4.27 5.83 -8.04
C GLU A 39 3.43 6.86 -8.81
N ASN A 40 2.67 6.40 -9.83
CA ASN A 40 1.89 7.22 -10.77
C ASN A 40 0.41 7.36 -10.38
N GLU A 41 0.04 7.03 -9.14
CA GLU A 41 -1.32 7.25 -8.63
C GLU A 41 -1.73 8.73 -8.75
N ARG A 42 -2.91 8.98 -9.32
CA ARG A 42 -3.44 10.33 -9.50
C ARG A 42 -4.94 10.36 -9.23
N ILE A 43 -5.36 11.32 -8.43
CA ILE A 43 -6.77 11.66 -8.18
C ILE A 43 -6.88 13.19 -8.26
N SER A 44 -7.70 13.69 -9.19
CA SER A 44 -7.81 15.14 -9.48
C SER A 44 -8.42 15.96 -8.35
N TRP A 45 -9.24 15.33 -7.50
CA TRP A 45 -9.96 15.97 -6.39
C TRP A 45 -9.29 15.75 -5.02
N ALA A 46 -8.14 15.05 -4.98
CA ALA A 46 -7.36 14.85 -3.76
C ALA A 46 -6.26 15.91 -3.62
N VAL A 47 -5.99 16.32 -2.38
CA VAL A 47 -4.81 17.13 -2.08
C VAL A 47 -3.59 16.22 -2.19
N THR A 48 -2.69 16.54 -3.13
CA THR A 48 -1.44 15.80 -3.33
C THR A 48 -0.27 16.79 -3.22
N PRO A 49 0.57 16.71 -2.18
CA PRO A 49 1.70 17.62 -2.06
C PRO A 49 2.76 17.30 -3.12
N PHE A 50 3.58 18.30 -3.45
CA PHE A 50 4.82 18.05 -4.20
C PHE A 50 5.74 17.08 -3.41
N GLU A 51 6.54 16.30 -4.13
CA GLU A 51 7.48 15.33 -3.56
C GLU A 51 8.72 15.99 -2.93
N THR A 52 8.49 16.86 -1.95
CA THR A 52 9.52 17.52 -1.15
C THR A 52 9.15 17.48 0.33
N ALA A 53 10.17 17.47 1.20
CA ALA A 53 9.95 17.50 2.65
C ALA A 53 9.12 18.72 3.10
N GLY A 54 9.41 19.90 2.53
CA GLY A 54 8.71 21.14 2.87
C GLY A 54 7.23 21.12 2.49
N ALA A 55 6.90 20.67 1.26
CA ALA A 55 5.53 20.56 0.80
C ALA A 55 4.73 19.52 1.59
N LEU A 56 5.36 18.39 1.95
CA LEU A 56 4.72 17.38 2.78
C LEU A 56 4.43 17.90 4.20
N ALA A 57 5.41 18.58 4.81
CA ALA A 57 5.24 19.19 6.12
C ALA A 57 4.14 20.27 6.12
N GLU A 58 4.05 21.06 5.06
CA GLU A 58 2.97 22.04 4.89
C GLU A 58 1.61 21.35 4.74
N ALA A 59 1.50 20.32 3.89
CA ALA A 59 0.25 19.57 3.75
C ALA A 59 -0.25 19.04 5.10
N PHE A 60 0.62 18.41 5.92
CA PHE A 60 0.19 17.96 7.25
C PHE A 60 -0.29 19.10 8.16
N ARG A 61 0.26 20.32 8.03
CA ARG A 61 -0.21 21.51 8.76
C ARG A 61 -1.51 22.09 8.21
N SER A 62 -1.74 21.99 6.89
CA SER A 62 -2.94 22.52 6.23
C SER A 62 -4.22 21.72 6.48
N GLY A 63 -4.11 20.55 7.12
CA GLY A 63 -5.26 19.78 7.57
C GLY A 63 -6.17 20.58 8.53
N PRO A 64 -7.28 19.97 9.00
CA PRO A 64 -7.51 18.53 9.02
C PRO A 64 -8.17 17.97 7.75
N TYR A 65 -7.82 16.74 7.38
CA TYR A 65 -8.32 16.04 6.19
C TYR A 65 -9.40 15.01 6.52
N PRO A 66 -10.47 14.89 5.71
CA PRO A 66 -11.52 13.87 5.90
C PRO A 66 -11.04 12.44 5.61
N GLY A 67 -9.93 12.30 4.87
CA GLY A 67 -9.27 11.03 4.60
C GLY A 67 -7.78 11.25 4.32
N VAL A 68 -6.95 10.27 4.67
CA VAL A 68 -5.51 10.27 4.34
C VAL A 68 -5.13 8.90 3.78
N ALA A 69 -4.67 8.84 2.53
CA ALA A 69 -4.19 7.59 1.92
C ALA A 69 -2.69 7.68 1.61
N ILE A 70 -1.92 6.70 2.12
CA ILE A 70 -0.47 6.60 1.95
C ILE A 70 -0.11 5.17 1.53
N PRO A 71 -0.23 4.81 0.23
CA PRO A 71 -0.03 3.42 -0.16
C PRO A 71 1.41 2.92 -0.05
N ASP A 72 2.40 3.79 -0.22
CA ASP A 72 3.80 3.49 0.11
C ASP A 72 4.37 4.47 1.13
N LEU A 73 4.12 4.20 2.41
CA LEU A 73 4.62 4.99 3.54
C LEU A 73 6.15 5.15 3.51
N HIS A 74 6.87 4.15 3.01
CA HIS A 74 8.33 4.20 2.95
C HIS A 74 8.82 5.28 1.96
N ARG A 75 8.23 5.35 0.77
CA ARG A 75 8.60 6.35 -0.24
C ARG A 75 8.50 7.77 0.33
N TRP A 76 7.38 8.07 0.97
CA TRP A 76 7.12 9.38 1.54
C TRP A 76 8.00 9.69 2.75
N ALA A 77 8.35 8.68 3.55
CA ALA A 77 9.27 8.85 4.67
C ALA A 77 10.68 9.24 4.17
N ARG A 78 11.11 8.65 3.04
CA ARG A 78 12.37 9.03 2.37
C ARG A 78 12.33 10.45 1.80
N ILE A 79 11.23 10.85 1.17
CA ILE A 79 11.08 12.20 0.62
C ILE A 79 11.19 13.26 1.73
N ALA A 80 10.62 12.97 2.90
CA ALA A 80 10.65 13.84 4.05
C ALA A 80 11.91 13.73 4.93
N ASP A 81 12.82 12.81 4.61
CA ASP A 81 13.99 12.47 5.42
C ASP A 81 13.67 12.19 6.89
N ILE A 82 12.58 11.44 7.13
CA ILE A 82 12.14 10.99 8.45
C ILE A 82 11.87 9.48 8.45
N ASP A 83 11.72 8.90 9.63
CA ASP A 83 11.32 7.50 9.73
C ASP A 83 9.81 7.31 9.49
N ALA A 84 9.43 6.10 9.06
CA ALA A 84 8.04 5.78 8.73
C ALA A 84 7.07 5.86 9.93
N VAL A 85 7.56 5.69 11.17
CA VAL A 85 6.73 5.84 12.38
C VAL A 85 6.37 7.32 12.57
N THR A 86 7.35 8.21 12.46
CA THR A 86 7.15 9.66 12.56
C THR A 86 6.18 10.14 11.47
N LEU A 87 6.39 9.72 10.22
CA LEU A 87 5.48 10.05 9.12
C LEU A 87 4.04 9.58 9.37
N LEU A 88 3.86 8.33 9.81
CA LEU A 88 2.55 7.77 10.12
C LEU A 88 1.85 8.56 11.25
N GLY A 89 2.62 8.98 12.26
CA GLY A 89 2.12 9.81 13.34
C GLY A 89 1.63 11.18 12.86
N ALA A 90 2.40 11.85 12.00
CA ALA A 90 2.02 13.13 11.40
C ALA A 90 0.76 13.00 10.53
N ALA A 91 0.70 11.97 9.69
CA ALA A 91 -0.46 11.67 8.86
C ALA A 91 -1.73 11.35 9.66
N ALA A 92 -1.59 10.59 10.75
CA ALA A 92 -2.71 10.33 11.64
C ALA A 92 -3.15 11.61 12.36
N GLY A 93 -2.21 12.48 12.73
CA GLY A 93 -2.46 13.78 13.37
C GLY A 93 -3.18 14.79 12.49
N SER A 94 -3.02 14.71 11.16
CA SER A 94 -3.68 15.61 10.21
C SER A 94 -5.11 15.19 9.83
N LEU A 95 -5.68 14.16 10.48
CA LEU A 95 -7.06 13.71 10.23
C LEU A 95 -8.11 14.56 10.95
N ALA A 96 -9.20 14.84 10.24
CA ALA A 96 -10.43 15.38 10.81
C ALA A 96 -11.14 14.34 11.68
N ALA A 97 -11.93 14.83 12.64
CA ALA A 97 -12.85 13.99 13.40
C ALA A 97 -13.79 13.23 12.45
N GLY A 98 -14.03 11.95 12.71
CA GLY A 98 -14.77 11.05 11.80
C GLY A 98 -14.01 10.63 10.53
N GLY A 99 -12.80 11.13 10.30
CA GLY A 99 -12.00 10.80 9.12
C GLY A 99 -11.33 9.42 9.20
N TRP A 100 -10.76 8.97 8.08
CA TRP A 100 -10.09 7.67 7.98
C TRP A 100 -8.67 7.78 7.44
N LEU A 101 -7.82 6.82 7.79
CA LEU A 101 -6.46 6.70 7.25
C LEU A 101 -6.22 5.30 6.69
N TYR A 102 -5.60 5.26 5.50
CA TYR A 102 -4.99 4.08 4.90
C TYR A 102 -3.47 4.26 4.83
N ALA A 103 -2.70 3.30 5.32
CA ALA A 103 -1.25 3.29 5.18
C ALA A 103 -0.69 1.91 4.83
N GLY A 104 -0.01 1.81 3.68
CA GLY A 104 0.71 0.62 3.23
C GLY A 104 2.22 0.72 3.52
N PHE A 105 2.81 -0.38 3.99
CA PHE A 105 4.24 -0.44 4.32
C PHE A 105 4.84 -1.84 4.18
N ALA A 106 6.10 -1.90 3.76
CA ALA A 106 6.85 -3.15 3.65
C ALA A 106 7.06 -3.82 5.01
N ASN A 107 6.95 -5.15 5.05
CA ASN A 107 7.17 -5.95 6.25
C ASN A 107 8.68 -6.23 6.44
N PRO A 108 9.27 -5.92 7.62
CA PRO A 108 10.69 -6.20 7.88
C PRO A 108 11.05 -7.68 7.86
N TRP A 109 10.08 -8.57 8.09
CA TRP A 109 10.29 -10.01 8.19
C TRP A 109 10.16 -10.76 6.86
N TYR A 110 9.81 -10.07 5.77
CA TYR A 110 9.69 -10.72 4.46
C TYR A 110 11.07 -11.13 3.93
N PRO A 111 11.32 -12.43 3.65
CA PRO A 111 12.65 -12.92 3.28
C PRO A 111 13.15 -12.36 1.94
N LEU A 112 12.26 -12.00 1.02
CA LEU A 112 12.62 -11.48 -0.31
C LEU A 112 12.54 -9.95 -0.37
N ARG A 113 12.63 -9.24 0.76
CA ARG A 113 12.54 -7.79 0.80
C ARG A 113 13.67 -7.14 -0.03
N SER A 114 13.32 -6.11 -0.79
CA SER A 114 14.29 -5.22 -1.44
C SER A 114 14.31 -3.86 -0.74
N GLY A 115 15.29 -3.63 0.15
CA GLY A 115 15.61 -2.29 0.67
C GLY A 115 15.41 -2.05 2.18
N ARG A 116 15.78 -0.83 2.60
CA ARG A 116 15.52 -0.24 3.94
C ARG A 116 14.15 0.45 3.91
N GLY A 117 13.48 0.68 5.05
CA GLY A 117 12.20 1.41 5.08
C GLY A 117 10.97 0.67 5.61
N SER A 118 11.14 -0.58 5.99
CA SER A 118 10.07 -1.44 6.50
C SER A 118 9.56 -0.99 7.87
N LEU A 119 8.27 -1.19 8.13
CA LEU A 119 7.64 -0.89 9.41
C LEU A 119 7.04 -2.17 10.02
N ARG A 120 7.31 -2.41 11.32
CA ARG A 120 6.66 -3.51 12.05
C ARG A 120 5.19 -3.18 12.27
N LEU A 121 4.29 -4.09 11.93
CA LEU A 121 2.84 -3.94 12.15
C LEU A 121 2.50 -3.48 13.57
N GLY A 122 3.09 -4.12 14.59
CA GLY A 122 2.85 -3.74 15.99
C GLY A 122 3.26 -2.29 16.32
N LYS A 123 4.30 -1.76 15.66
CA LYS A 123 4.69 -0.34 15.81
C LYS A 123 3.68 0.58 15.12
N ALA A 124 3.23 0.25 13.91
CA ALA A 124 2.19 1.00 13.21
C ALA A 124 0.91 1.10 14.09
N LEU A 125 0.42 -0.03 14.58
CA LEU A 125 -0.77 -0.08 15.44
C LEU A 125 -0.59 0.66 16.77
N ALA A 126 0.61 0.68 17.35
CA ALA A 126 0.89 1.46 18.54
C ALA A 126 0.83 2.96 18.28
N VAL A 127 1.34 3.42 17.13
CA VAL A 127 1.32 4.84 16.72
C VAL A 127 -0.09 5.31 16.46
N LEU A 128 -0.88 4.55 15.69
CA LEU A 128 -2.28 4.89 15.41
C LEU A 128 -3.10 5.01 16.69
N ARG A 129 -2.96 4.06 17.63
CA ARG A 129 -3.62 4.13 18.94
C ARG A 129 -3.20 5.36 19.74
N ARG A 130 -1.90 5.72 19.76
CA ARG A 130 -1.42 6.93 20.43
C ARG A 130 -1.99 8.22 19.83
N GLN A 131 -2.33 8.19 18.55
CA GLN A 131 -2.97 9.30 17.83
C GLN A 131 -4.51 9.31 17.96
N GLY A 132 -5.07 8.42 18.79
CA GLY A 132 -6.52 8.36 19.05
C GLY A 132 -7.32 7.65 17.95
N LEU A 133 -6.66 6.97 17.00
CA LEU A 133 -7.35 6.19 15.99
C LEU A 133 -7.79 4.83 16.56
N THR A 134 -8.94 4.36 16.09
CA THR A 134 -9.64 3.18 16.61
C THR A 134 -9.95 2.18 15.50
N SER A 135 -10.30 0.95 15.91
CA SER A 135 -10.73 -0.16 15.04
C SER A 135 -9.83 -0.37 13.81
N PRO A 136 -8.53 -0.67 13.99
CA PRO A 136 -7.65 -0.84 12.86
C PRO A 136 -7.92 -2.17 12.14
N ASP A 137 -8.36 -2.10 10.89
CA ASP A 137 -8.38 -3.22 9.97
C ASP A 137 -6.99 -3.41 9.37
N VAL A 138 -6.53 -4.67 9.31
CA VAL A 138 -5.19 -5.00 8.79
C VAL A 138 -5.31 -5.91 7.59
N TYR A 139 -4.62 -5.54 6.52
CA TYR A 139 -4.57 -6.27 5.27
C TYR A 139 -3.15 -6.72 4.96
N LEU A 140 -3.02 -7.92 4.39
CA LEU A 140 -1.82 -8.40 3.72
C LEU A 140 -1.81 -7.84 2.30
N VAL A 141 -0.68 -7.28 1.89
CA VAL A 141 -0.56 -6.59 0.61
C VAL A 141 0.34 -7.40 -0.32
N PHE A 142 -0.18 -7.74 -1.49
CA PHE A 142 0.53 -8.49 -2.50
C PHE A 142 0.54 -7.76 -3.86
N PRO A 143 1.66 -7.81 -4.61
CA PRO A 143 2.92 -8.43 -4.22
C PRO A 143 3.77 -7.56 -3.27
N ASP A 144 3.51 -6.25 -3.23
CA ASP A 144 4.06 -5.29 -2.28
C ASP A 144 3.15 -4.04 -2.21
N GLN A 145 3.49 -3.08 -1.35
CA GLN A 145 2.73 -1.85 -1.15
C GLN A 145 2.90 -0.77 -2.23
N ARG A 146 3.89 -0.90 -3.12
CA ARG A 146 4.16 0.09 -4.18
C ARG A 146 3.14 -0.03 -5.29
N ARG A 147 2.74 -1.26 -5.59
CA ARG A 147 1.73 -1.61 -6.60
C ARG A 147 0.84 -2.71 -6.06
N PRO A 148 0.02 -2.40 -5.03
CA PRO A 148 -0.80 -3.40 -4.38
C PRO A 148 -1.79 -3.95 -5.39
N ALA A 149 -1.65 -5.22 -5.79
CA ALA A 149 -2.60 -5.91 -6.66
C ALA A 149 -3.73 -6.55 -5.86
N TYR A 150 -3.42 -7.02 -4.65
CA TYR A 150 -4.36 -7.70 -3.76
C TYR A 150 -4.21 -7.21 -2.33
N LEU A 151 -5.34 -6.97 -1.68
CA LEU A 151 -5.46 -6.69 -0.26
C LEU A 151 -6.30 -7.81 0.37
N LEU A 152 -5.69 -8.61 1.23
CA LEU A 152 -6.37 -9.72 1.90
C LEU A 152 -6.48 -9.44 3.39
N PRO A 153 -7.66 -9.60 4.02
CA PRO A 153 -7.79 -9.44 5.46
C PRO A 153 -6.78 -10.33 6.20
N ARG A 154 -6.07 -9.79 7.18
CA ARG A 154 -5.04 -10.51 7.96
C ARG A 154 -5.59 -11.77 8.62
N ASP A 155 -6.82 -11.69 9.10
CA ASP A 155 -7.49 -12.79 9.80
C ASP A 155 -8.30 -13.68 8.84
N GLY A 156 -8.31 -13.36 7.54
CA GLY A 156 -8.93 -14.13 6.46
C GLY A 156 -8.13 -15.37 6.09
N ARG A 157 -8.23 -16.42 6.92
CA ARG A 157 -7.49 -17.68 6.71
C ARG A 157 -7.86 -18.37 5.40
N LEU A 158 -9.16 -18.44 5.09
CA LEU A 158 -9.65 -19.14 3.91
C LEU A 158 -9.34 -18.34 2.63
N GLU A 159 -9.42 -17.01 2.72
CA GLU A 159 -9.09 -16.07 1.66
C GLU A 159 -7.61 -16.16 1.30
N LEU A 160 -6.72 -16.19 2.30
CA LEU A 160 -5.29 -16.37 2.08
C LEU A 160 -4.97 -17.75 1.51
N GLU A 161 -5.62 -18.81 2.02
CA GLU A 161 -5.43 -20.15 1.49
C GLU A 161 -5.88 -20.26 0.03
N PHE A 162 -7.07 -19.76 -0.28
CA PHE A 162 -7.59 -19.68 -1.64
C PHE A 162 -6.68 -18.86 -2.56
N PHE A 163 -6.22 -17.69 -2.09
CA PHE A 163 -5.28 -16.86 -2.83
C PHE A 163 -3.99 -17.61 -3.15
N LEU A 164 -3.36 -18.25 -2.16
CA LEU A 164 -2.15 -19.05 -2.36
C LEU A 164 -2.38 -20.29 -3.24
N GLN A 165 -3.61 -20.82 -3.28
CA GLN A 165 -3.99 -21.94 -4.15
C GLN A 165 -4.28 -21.51 -5.60
N ARG A 166 -4.73 -20.28 -5.85
CA ARG A 166 -5.19 -19.88 -7.19
C ARG A 166 -4.34 -18.82 -7.88
N PHE A 167 -3.68 -17.94 -7.13
CA PHE A 167 -2.95 -16.83 -7.71
C PHE A 167 -1.44 -17.03 -7.78
N PHE A 168 -0.91 -16.75 -8.97
CA PHE A 168 0.49 -16.60 -9.28
C PHE A 168 0.83 -15.10 -9.21
N LEU A 169 2.02 -14.75 -8.72
CA LEU A 169 2.48 -13.36 -8.61
C LEU A 169 2.21 -12.60 -9.92
N PRO A 170 1.55 -11.43 -9.91
CA PRO A 170 1.34 -10.58 -11.11
C PRO A 170 2.64 -10.01 -11.70
N TYR A 171 3.81 -10.46 -11.24
CA TYR A 171 5.11 -10.26 -11.88
C TYR A 171 5.40 -11.27 -13.00
N ALA A 172 4.47 -12.19 -13.29
CA ALA A 172 4.67 -13.25 -14.28
C ALA A 172 4.63 -12.76 -15.74
N ASP A 173 4.12 -11.57 -16.02
CA ASP A 173 4.02 -11.01 -17.38
C ASP A 173 5.27 -10.23 -17.81
N GLY A 174 6.32 -10.22 -16.99
CA GLY A 174 7.62 -9.67 -17.40
C GLY A 174 8.31 -10.57 -18.44
N ASP A 175 8.93 -9.95 -19.45
CA ASP A 175 9.85 -10.63 -20.36
C ASP A 175 11.29 -10.57 -19.82
N GLY A 176 12.04 -11.68 -19.96
CA GLY A 176 13.46 -11.76 -19.59
C GLY A 176 13.86 -12.88 -18.62
N ALA A 177 15.17 -13.00 -18.36
CA ALA A 177 15.74 -14.07 -17.53
C ALA A 177 15.22 -14.06 -16.09
N ARG A 178 15.08 -12.87 -15.48
CA ARG A 178 14.57 -12.72 -14.11
C ARG A 178 13.12 -13.20 -13.99
N ALA A 179 12.27 -12.86 -14.96
CA ALA A 179 10.88 -13.31 -14.96
C ALA A 179 10.76 -14.84 -15.14
N ARG A 180 11.62 -15.44 -15.97
CA ARG A 180 11.70 -16.91 -16.11
C ARG A 180 12.10 -17.60 -14.81
N VAL A 181 13.13 -17.10 -14.12
CA VAL A 181 13.56 -17.65 -12.82
C VAL A 181 12.47 -17.49 -11.75
N THR A 182 11.80 -16.34 -11.69
CA THR A 182 10.64 -16.14 -10.81
C THR A 182 9.54 -17.14 -11.12
N ARG A 183 9.17 -17.31 -12.40
CA ARG A 183 8.15 -18.30 -12.82
C ARG A 183 8.54 -19.73 -12.42
N ALA A 184 9.80 -20.12 -12.58
CA ALA A 184 10.28 -21.45 -12.22
C ALA A 184 10.26 -21.74 -10.71
N THR A 185 10.45 -20.70 -9.89
CA THR A 185 10.52 -20.83 -8.42
C THR A 185 9.15 -20.70 -7.73
N LEU A 186 8.16 -20.12 -8.41
CA LEU A 186 6.80 -19.91 -7.92
C LEU A 186 6.10 -21.18 -7.39
N PRO A 187 6.12 -22.34 -8.09
CA PRO A 187 5.46 -23.55 -7.60
C PRO A 187 6.02 -24.05 -6.26
N SER A 188 7.35 -23.99 -6.10
CA SER A 188 8.02 -24.42 -4.86
C SER A 188 7.74 -23.44 -3.71
N ALA A 189 7.81 -22.13 -3.97
CA ALA A 189 7.46 -21.11 -3.00
C ALA A 189 6.00 -21.24 -2.55
N ARG A 190 5.09 -21.52 -3.50
CA ARG A 190 3.67 -21.77 -3.22
C ARG A 190 3.47 -23.01 -2.34
N ARG A 191 4.12 -24.13 -2.67
CA ARG A 191 4.01 -25.37 -1.87
C ARG A 191 4.54 -25.15 -0.45
N ALA A 192 5.66 -24.44 -0.31
CA ALA A 192 6.19 -24.06 0.99
C ALA A 192 5.21 -23.16 1.77
N ALA A 193 4.65 -22.13 1.14
CA ALA A 193 3.70 -21.22 1.78
C ALA A 193 2.41 -21.95 2.26
N LEU A 194 1.91 -22.91 1.48
CA LEU A 194 0.74 -23.72 1.86
C LEU A 194 1.02 -24.68 3.02
N GLY A 195 2.24 -25.22 3.11
CA GLY A 195 2.67 -26.11 4.20
C GLY A 195 2.95 -25.41 5.53
N VAL A 196 3.03 -24.07 5.53
CA VAL A 196 3.33 -23.27 6.72
C VAL A 196 2.04 -22.88 7.46
N PRO A 197 2.01 -22.84 8.81
CA PRO A 197 0.88 -22.34 9.59
C PRO A 197 0.45 -20.92 9.22
N HIS A 198 -0.86 -20.61 9.27
CA HIS A 198 -1.42 -19.28 8.93
C HIS A 198 -0.68 -18.12 9.58
N ARG A 199 -0.38 -18.24 10.88
CA ARG A 199 0.33 -17.19 11.64
C ARG A 199 1.68 -16.83 11.03
N LEU A 200 2.42 -17.83 10.51
CA LEU A 200 3.70 -17.61 9.88
C LEU A 200 3.54 -17.03 8.46
N ARG A 201 2.52 -17.45 7.69
CA ARG A 201 2.21 -16.83 6.39
C ARG A 201 1.93 -15.34 6.54
N VAL A 202 1.12 -14.98 7.54
CA VAL A 202 0.82 -13.58 7.90
C VAL A 202 2.09 -12.85 8.33
N ALA A 203 2.87 -13.43 9.25
CA ALA A 203 4.08 -12.80 9.78
C ALA A 203 5.14 -12.55 8.70
N LEU A 204 5.15 -13.36 7.65
CA LEU A 204 6.07 -13.29 6.52
C LEU A 204 5.42 -12.71 5.26
N ALA A 205 4.25 -12.05 5.36
CA ALA A 205 3.65 -11.38 4.21
C ALA A 205 4.59 -10.28 3.67
N PRO A 206 4.58 -9.96 2.36
CA PRO A 206 5.50 -8.97 1.78
C PRO A 206 5.35 -7.57 2.39
N ALA A 207 4.10 -7.16 2.57
CA ALA A 207 3.72 -5.87 3.10
C ALA A 207 2.39 -5.97 3.86
N PHE A 208 2.14 -4.96 4.69
CA PHE A 208 0.87 -4.76 5.37
C PHE A 208 0.26 -3.42 4.94
N ALA A 209 -1.06 -3.36 4.98
CA ALA A 209 -1.81 -2.12 4.98
C ALA A 209 -2.68 -2.06 6.23
N VAL A 210 -2.82 -0.87 6.78
CA VAL A 210 -3.71 -0.60 7.92
C VAL A 210 -4.74 0.44 7.50
N VAL A 211 -6.00 0.18 7.82
CA VAL A 211 -7.10 1.13 7.71
C VAL A 211 -7.60 1.42 9.11
N SER A 212 -7.77 2.68 9.48
CA SER A 212 -8.24 3.03 10.82
C SER A 212 -8.98 4.38 10.82
N GLY A 213 -9.98 4.50 11.68
CA GLY A 213 -10.83 5.68 11.78
C GLY A 213 -10.50 6.56 12.98
N ARG A 214 -10.70 7.87 12.84
CA ARG A 214 -10.73 8.82 13.95
C ARG A 214 -12.17 8.95 14.44
N PRO A 215 -12.42 8.84 15.77
CA PRO A 215 -13.75 9.12 16.32
C PRO A 215 -14.26 10.52 15.94
N SER A 216 -15.58 10.67 15.86
CA SER A 216 -16.26 11.96 15.63
C SER A 216 -16.23 12.86 16.87
#